data_AF-A0A922IQ96-F1
#
_entry.id   AF-A0A922IQ96-F1
#
_cell.length_a   1.000
_cell.length_b   1.000
_cell.length_c   1.000
_cell.angle_alpha   90.00
_cell.angle_beta   90.00
_cell.angle_gamma   90.00
#
_symmetry.space_group_name_H-M   'P 1'
#
loop_
_entity.id
_entity.type
_entity.pdbx_description
1 polymer ?
#
loop_
_entity_poly.entity_id
_entity_poly.type
_entity_poly.pdbx_seq_one_letter_code
_entity_poly.pdbx_strand_id
1 'polypeptide(L)'
;MWQKRRYHELLFIVDTCQAESMGKLFYSPNVVAIGSSAIGEESLSLHSDREIGTYVSDRYSYYAFQFLESVTPSSKRTLYDFSQLCSFSLCQSTVITRSDLFRRDIRRVLVTDFFGSVRHIIPGPVIEINNSTLYENNTLIKH
;
A
#
# COMPACT_ATOMS: atom_id res chain seq x y z
N MET A 1 5.09 -18.81 4.55
CA MET A 1 5.29 -17.90 3.40
C MET A 1 6.76 -17.82 2.96
N TRP A 2 7.69 -17.50 3.87
CA TRP A 2 9.11 -17.33 3.57
C TRP A 2 9.80 -18.56 2.93
N GLN A 3 9.71 -19.74 3.55
CA GLN A 3 10.35 -20.97 3.02
C GLN A 3 9.88 -21.35 1.61
N LYS A 4 8.65 -20.94 1.24
CA LYS A 4 8.07 -21.16 -0.09
C LYS A 4 8.34 -20.00 -1.04
N ARG A 5 9.20 -19.04 -0.65
CA ARG A 5 9.58 -17.84 -1.43
C ARG A 5 8.38 -17.05 -1.95
N ARG A 6 7.34 -16.89 -1.12
CA ARG A 6 6.08 -16.23 -1.51
C ARG A 6 6.10 -14.70 -1.36
N TYR A 7 7.15 -14.14 -0.80
CA TYR A 7 7.36 -12.69 -0.73
C TYR A 7 8.86 -12.38 -0.76
N HIS A 8 9.22 -11.21 -1.25
CA HIS A 8 10.57 -10.65 -1.15
C HIS A 8 10.71 -9.82 0.12
N GLU A 9 9.78 -8.88 0.29
CA GLU A 9 9.60 -7.99 1.46
C GLU A 9 8.11 -8.01 1.85
N LEU A 10 7.81 -7.93 3.14
CA LEU A 10 6.44 -7.95 3.67
C LEU A 10 6.23 -6.75 4.59
N LEU A 11 5.22 -5.94 4.30
CA LEU A 11 4.72 -4.92 5.20
C LEU A 11 3.45 -5.44 5.88
N PHE A 12 3.48 -5.57 7.21
CA PHE A 12 2.38 -6.04 8.02
C PHE A 12 1.81 -4.88 8.83
N ILE A 13 0.62 -4.42 8.46
CA ILE A 13 -0.08 -3.32 9.15
C ILE A 13 -1.28 -3.92 9.89
N VAL A 14 -1.42 -3.56 11.16
CA VAL A 14 -2.52 -4.03 12.00
C VAL A 14 -3.15 -2.85 12.72
N ASP A 15 -4.46 -2.72 12.56
CA ASP A 15 -5.27 -1.79 13.33
C ASP A 15 -6.21 -2.56 14.27
N THR A 16 -5.86 -2.61 15.55
CA THR A 16 -6.65 -3.26 16.61
C THR A 16 -6.11 -2.85 17.99
N CYS A 17 -6.82 -3.16 19.06
CA CYS A 17 -6.33 -2.96 20.42
C CYS A 17 -5.14 -3.89 20.69
N GLN A 18 -4.10 -3.35 21.33
CA GLN A 18 -2.82 -4.06 21.55
C GLN A 18 -2.19 -4.61 20.26
N ALA A 19 -2.26 -3.84 19.16
CA ALA A 19 -1.79 -4.27 17.83
C ALA A 19 -0.31 -4.71 17.81
N GLU A 20 0.54 -4.08 18.63
CA GLU A 20 1.95 -4.47 18.80
C GLU A 20 2.12 -5.97 19.09
N SER A 21 1.20 -6.56 19.87
CA SER A 21 1.28 -7.97 20.27
C SER A 21 1.28 -8.93 19.07
N MET A 22 0.62 -8.57 17.97
CA MET A 22 0.48 -9.43 16.78
C MET A 22 1.79 -9.56 15.99
N GLY A 23 2.64 -8.54 16.02
CA GLY A 23 3.96 -8.56 15.36
C GLY A 23 5.09 -9.10 16.23
N LYS A 24 4.85 -9.31 17.53
CA LYS A 24 5.89 -9.67 18.51
C LYS A 24 6.53 -11.03 18.25
N LEU A 25 5.76 -12.00 17.75
CA LEU A 25 6.25 -13.36 17.51
C LEU A 25 6.75 -13.60 16.08
N PHE A 26 6.88 -12.54 15.28
CA PHE A 26 7.50 -12.69 13.96
C PHE A 26 8.98 -13.04 14.08
N TYR A 27 9.37 -14.08 13.33
CA TYR A 27 10.74 -14.53 13.16
C TYR A 27 11.10 -14.71 11.67
N SER A 28 10.14 -14.52 10.77
CA SER A 28 10.39 -14.57 9.34
C SER A 28 11.14 -13.30 8.91
N PRO A 29 12.19 -13.42 8.08
CA PRO A 29 12.99 -12.26 7.67
C PRO A 29 12.24 -11.39 6.65
N ASN A 30 12.77 -10.19 6.43
CA ASN A 30 12.28 -9.19 5.50
C ASN A 30 10.83 -8.75 5.78
N VAL A 31 10.49 -8.59 7.05
CA VAL A 31 9.17 -8.12 7.49
C VAL A 31 9.32 -6.80 8.25
N VAL A 32 8.49 -5.82 7.91
CA VAL A 32 8.22 -4.63 8.75
C VAL A 32 6.82 -4.78 9.31
N ALA A 33 6.65 -4.64 10.63
CA ALA A 33 5.35 -4.65 11.26
C ALA A 33 5.03 -3.27 11.86
N ILE A 34 3.82 -2.77 11.61
CA ILE A 34 3.30 -1.51 12.15
C ILE A 34 1.96 -1.82 12.83
N GLY A 35 1.87 -1.51 14.11
CA GLY A 35 0.65 -1.65 14.91
C GLY A 35 0.09 -0.29 15.31
N SER A 36 -1.24 -0.16 15.29
CA SER A 36 -1.93 1.09 15.65
C SER A 36 -1.88 1.44 17.14
N SER A 37 -1.59 0.47 18.01
CA SER A 37 -1.56 0.63 19.47
C SER A 37 -0.47 -0.24 20.12
N ALA A 38 0.10 0.24 21.22
CA ALA A 38 1.05 -0.52 22.03
C ALA A 38 0.34 -1.56 22.90
N ILE A 39 1.10 -2.52 23.43
CA ILE A 39 0.56 -3.47 24.42
C ILE A 39 0.02 -2.71 25.64
N GLY A 40 -1.25 -2.93 25.96
CA GLY A 40 -1.95 -2.25 27.04
C GLY A 40 -2.73 -1.00 26.62
N GLU A 41 -2.69 -0.64 25.34
CA GLU A 41 -3.48 0.47 24.78
C GLU A 41 -4.62 -0.03 23.88
N GLU A 42 -5.65 0.79 23.74
CA GLU A 42 -6.81 0.55 22.86
C GLU A 42 -6.60 1.24 21.50
N SER A 43 -7.17 0.68 20.43
CA SER A 43 -7.34 1.41 19.16
C SER A 43 -8.74 1.97 19.11
N LEU A 44 -8.88 3.27 18.82
CA LEU A 44 -10.15 3.99 18.94
C LEU A 44 -10.71 4.41 17.58
N SER A 45 -12.04 4.45 17.52
CA SER A 45 -12.77 4.97 16.36
C SER A 45 -12.78 6.51 16.30
N LEU A 46 -12.89 7.07 15.08
CA LEU A 46 -12.86 8.52 14.84
C LEU A 46 -14.22 9.10 14.46
N HIS A 47 -14.81 8.58 13.38
CA HIS A 47 -16.04 9.15 12.79
C HIS A 47 -17.25 8.33 13.20
N SER A 48 -18.15 8.94 13.98
CA SER A 48 -19.49 8.39 14.24
C SER A 48 -20.47 8.98 13.24
N ASP A 49 -21.10 8.12 12.46
CA ASP A 49 -22.23 8.49 11.61
C ASP A 49 -23.52 8.30 12.42
N ARG A 50 -24.26 9.40 12.63
CA ARG A 50 -25.50 9.38 13.42
C ARG A 50 -26.70 8.85 12.64
N GLU A 51 -26.66 8.93 11.31
CA GLU A 51 -27.73 8.41 10.45
C GLU A 51 -27.64 6.88 10.36
N ILE A 52 -26.42 6.36 10.26
CA ILE A 52 -26.15 4.91 10.28
C ILE A 52 -26.12 4.35 11.71
N GLY A 53 -25.78 5.18 12.70
CA GLY A 53 -25.72 4.79 14.12
C GLY A 53 -24.47 4.00 14.51
N THR A 54 -23.38 4.12 13.74
CA THR A 54 -22.13 3.37 13.98
C THR A 54 -20.90 4.24 13.75
N TYR A 55 -19.74 3.77 14.24
CA TYR A 55 -18.46 4.31 13.83
C TYR A 55 -18.05 3.74 12.48
N VAL A 56 -17.58 4.61 11.59
CA VAL A 56 -17.28 4.25 10.19
C VAL A 56 -15.80 3.95 9.98
N SER A 57 -14.93 4.50 10.82
CA SER A 57 -13.47 4.39 10.65
C SER A 57 -12.73 4.51 11.96
N ASP A 58 -11.65 3.75 12.07
CA ASP A 58 -10.68 3.84 13.16
C ASP A 58 -9.68 4.95 12.94
N ARG A 59 -9.20 5.58 14.03
CA ARG A 59 -8.31 6.74 13.96
C ARG A 59 -7.06 6.43 13.15
N TYR A 60 -6.39 5.32 13.44
CA TYR A 60 -5.20 4.92 12.71
C TYR A 60 -5.50 4.68 11.23
N SER A 61 -6.51 3.87 10.93
CA SER A 61 -6.94 3.61 9.55
C SER A 61 -7.28 4.90 8.78
N TYR A 62 -7.95 5.86 9.41
CA TYR A 62 -8.27 7.16 8.80
C TYR A 62 -7.00 7.94 8.41
N TYR A 63 -6.05 8.10 9.33
CA TYR A 63 -4.81 8.82 9.03
C TYR A 63 -3.90 8.04 8.08
N ALA A 64 -3.95 6.71 8.12
CA ALA A 64 -3.20 5.86 7.19
C ALA A 64 -3.73 6.03 5.77
N PHE A 65 -5.05 6.05 5.62
CA PHE A 65 -5.72 6.35 4.36
C PHE A 65 -5.38 7.76 3.86
N GLN A 66 -5.50 8.78 4.72
CA GLN A 66 -5.15 10.16 4.35
C GLN A 66 -3.68 10.30 3.90
N PHE A 67 -2.76 9.60 4.56
CA PHE A 67 -1.37 9.55 4.12
C PHE A 67 -1.27 8.96 2.70
N LEU A 68 -1.90 7.80 2.45
CA LEU A 68 -1.82 7.11 1.17
C LEU A 68 -2.48 7.90 0.03
N GLU A 69 -3.56 8.64 0.29
CA GLU A 69 -4.16 9.54 -0.71
C GLU A 69 -3.18 10.65 -1.17
N SER A 70 -2.26 11.07 -0.29
CA SER A 70 -1.22 12.04 -0.64
C SER A 70 -0.04 11.44 -1.43
N VAL A 71 0.04 10.12 -1.55
CA VAL A 71 1.15 9.42 -2.21
C VAL A 71 0.85 9.25 -3.70
N THR A 72 1.64 9.91 -4.54
CA THR A 72 1.63 9.70 -6.00
C THR A 72 2.64 8.61 -6.42
N PRO A 73 2.56 8.07 -7.65
CA PRO A 73 3.54 7.10 -8.15
C PRO A 73 5.00 7.60 -8.18
N SER A 74 5.22 8.91 -8.24
CA SER A 74 6.55 9.55 -8.19
C SER A 74 6.95 10.02 -6.79
N SER A 75 6.14 9.72 -5.77
CA SER A 75 6.37 10.13 -4.39
C SER A 75 7.65 9.53 -3.84
N LYS A 76 8.38 10.34 -3.06
CA LYS A 76 9.58 9.93 -2.33
C LYS A 76 9.32 9.68 -0.84
N ARG A 77 8.05 9.62 -0.43
CA ARG A 77 7.66 9.30 0.95
C ARG A 77 8.14 7.91 1.31
N THR A 78 8.67 7.79 2.51
CA THR A 78 9.34 6.58 3.00
C THR A 78 8.46 5.79 3.96
N LEU A 79 8.79 4.53 4.22
CA LEU A 79 8.13 3.74 5.26
C LEU A 79 8.30 4.36 6.65
N TYR A 80 9.38 5.12 6.89
CA TYR A 80 9.52 5.89 8.12
C TYR A 80 8.51 7.05 8.21
N ASP A 81 8.25 7.74 7.10
CA ASP A 81 7.19 8.77 7.08
C ASP A 81 5.82 8.15 7.35
N PHE A 82 5.57 6.97 6.77
CA PHE A 82 4.35 6.21 7.02
C PHE A 82 4.25 5.74 8.48
N SER A 83 5.32 5.23 9.08
CA SER A 83 5.29 4.79 10.49
C SER A 83 5.07 5.92 11.49
N GLN A 84 5.18 7.17 11.07
CA GLN A 84 4.94 8.36 11.89
C GLN A 84 3.65 9.10 11.48
N LEU A 85 2.77 8.46 10.70
CA LEU A 85 1.54 9.06 10.18
C LEU A 85 0.58 9.52 11.29
N CYS A 86 0.61 8.84 12.44
CA CYS A 86 -0.28 9.13 13.56
C CYS A 86 0.53 9.41 14.83
N SER A 87 0.45 10.64 15.30
CA SER A 87 0.92 10.99 16.63
C SER A 87 -0.09 10.54 17.69
N PHE A 88 0.36 10.46 18.95
CA PHE A 88 -0.50 10.08 20.07
C PHE A 88 -1.74 10.99 20.19
N SER A 89 -1.64 12.29 19.91
CA SER A 89 -2.79 13.20 19.98
C SER A 89 -3.87 12.91 18.93
N LEU A 90 -3.47 12.37 17.77
CA LEU A 90 -4.36 12.03 16.67
C LEU A 90 -5.02 10.66 16.91
N CYS A 91 -4.20 9.64 17.21
CA CYS A 91 -4.67 8.27 17.37
C CYS A 91 -5.18 7.94 18.78
N GLN A 92 -4.80 8.71 19.79
CA GLN A 92 -5.04 8.41 21.21
C GLN A 92 -4.45 7.05 21.63
N SER A 93 -3.46 6.60 20.89
CA SER A 93 -2.67 5.38 21.07
C SER A 93 -1.28 5.60 20.47
N THR A 94 -0.34 4.77 20.88
CA THR A 94 1.05 4.78 20.42
C THR A 94 1.20 3.83 19.24
N VAL A 95 1.52 4.37 18.07
CA VAL A 95 1.86 3.56 16.90
C VAL A 95 3.23 2.92 17.12
N ILE A 96 3.29 1.59 17.05
CA ILE A 96 4.52 0.83 17.24
C ILE A 96 5.00 0.27 15.91
N THR A 97 6.28 0.48 15.61
CA THR A 97 6.92 -0.05 14.40
C THR A 97 8.07 -0.96 14.77
N ARG A 98 8.01 -2.19 14.25
CA ARG A 98 9.04 -3.20 14.40
C ARG A 98 9.71 -3.45 13.04
N SER A 99 10.99 -3.11 12.96
CA SER A 99 11.79 -3.20 11.72
C SER A 99 13.09 -3.99 11.88
N ASP A 100 13.34 -4.62 13.03
CA ASP A 100 14.54 -5.45 13.31
C ASP A 100 14.69 -6.63 12.34
N LEU A 101 13.56 -7.15 11.82
CA LEU A 101 13.54 -8.24 10.85
C LEU A 101 13.75 -7.77 9.40
N PHE A 102 13.81 -6.46 9.17
CA PHE A 102 13.89 -5.87 7.85
C PHE A 102 15.31 -5.45 7.51
N ARG A 103 15.81 -5.89 6.35
CA ARG A 103 17.21 -5.67 5.96
C ARG A 103 17.54 -4.23 5.60
N ARG A 104 16.60 -3.50 5.00
CA ARG A 104 16.79 -2.11 4.56
C ARG A 104 16.41 -1.15 5.68
N ASP A 105 17.05 0.01 5.72
CA ASP A 105 16.59 1.10 6.59
C ASP A 105 15.26 1.64 6.06
N ILE A 106 14.20 1.59 6.88
CA ILE A 106 12.86 2.09 6.54
C ILE A 106 12.84 3.58 6.18
N ARG A 107 13.84 4.35 6.61
CA ARG A 107 14.05 5.75 6.21
C ARG A 107 14.47 5.94 4.75
N ARG A 108 14.81 4.84 4.06
CA ARG A 108 15.22 4.84 2.64
C ARG A 108 14.31 4.00 1.76
N VAL A 109 13.33 3.31 2.35
CA VAL A 109 12.39 2.45 1.62
C VAL A 109 11.16 3.26 1.29
N LEU A 110 10.77 3.29 0.03
CA LEU A 110 9.63 4.09 -0.41
C LEU A 110 8.32 3.37 -0.07
N VAL A 111 7.29 4.14 0.28
CA VAL A 111 5.93 3.59 0.46
C VAL A 111 5.41 3.00 -0.86
N THR A 112 5.82 3.58 -1.99
CA THR A 112 5.49 3.09 -3.33
C THR A 112 6.07 1.71 -3.65
N ASP A 113 7.10 1.24 -2.92
CA ASP A 113 7.60 -0.13 -3.07
C ASP A 113 6.54 -1.16 -2.63
N PHE A 114 5.59 -0.77 -1.77
CA PHE A 114 4.53 -1.64 -1.23
C PHE A 114 3.14 -1.30 -1.77
N PHE A 115 2.84 -0.02 -1.98
CA PHE A 115 1.51 0.46 -2.39
C PHE A 115 1.46 0.96 -3.84
N GLY A 116 2.60 1.10 -4.51
CA GLY A 116 2.67 1.55 -5.90
C GLY A 116 2.47 0.41 -6.89
N SER A 117 1.73 0.66 -7.98
CA SER A 117 1.66 -0.26 -9.11
C SER A 117 2.73 0.09 -10.14
N VAL A 118 3.93 -0.47 -10.01
CA VAL A 118 4.94 -0.38 -11.07
C VAL A 118 4.71 -1.54 -12.04
N ARG A 119 3.84 -1.32 -13.04
CA ARG A 119 3.73 -2.25 -14.16
C ARG A 119 4.89 -1.97 -15.12
N HIS A 120 5.85 -2.88 -15.20
CA HIS A 120 6.77 -2.91 -16.32
C HIS A 120 6.00 -3.35 -17.58
N ILE A 121 5.54 -2.39 -18.37
CA ILE A 121 4.98 -2.66 -19.69
C ILE A 121 6.18 -2.80 -20.64
N ILE A 122 6.38 -4.00 -21.19
CA ILE A 122 7.25 -4.18 -22.35
C ILE A 122 6.41 -3.78 -23.56
N PRO A 123 6.75 -2.69 -24.29
CA PRO A 123 6.04 -2.35 -25.51
C PRO A 123 6.16 -3.53 -26.48
N GLY A 124 5.02 -3.99 -27.01
CA GLY A 124 5.01 -4.95 -28.10
C GLY A 124 5.65 -4.35 -29.36
N PRO A 125 6.00 -5.17 -30.36
CA PRO A 125 6.50 -4.67 -31.63
C PRO A 125 5.51 -3.68 -32.24
N VAL A 126 6.02 -2.53 -32.70
CA VAL A 126 5.23 -1.53 -33.42
C VAL A 126 4.85 -2.13 -34.77
N ILE A 127 3.55 -2.33 -35.01
CA ILE A 127 3.04 -2.72 -36.33
C ILE A 127 2.85 -1.43 -37.12
N GLU A 128 3.76 -1.14 -38.06
CA GLU A 128 3.56 -0.10 -39.06
C GLU A 128 2.51 -0.57 -40.06
N ILE A 129 1.32 0.04 -40.01
CA ILE A 129 0.27 -0.21 -41.00
C ILE A 129 0.59 0.66 -42.22
N ASN A 130 1.17 0.06 -43.25
CA ASN A 130 1.33 0.72 -44.55
C ASN A 130 -0.03 0.80 -45.24
N ASN A 131 -0.57 2.01 -45.37
CA ASN A 131 -1.82 2.31 -46.09
C ASN A 131 -1.64 2.24 -47.63
N SER A 132 -1.18 1.12 -48.17
CA SER A 132 -0.93 0.97 -49.61
C SER A 132 -1.77 -0.08 -50.34
N THR A 133 -2.89 -0.55 -49.78
CA THR A 133 -3.77 -1.52 -50.48
C THR A 133 -5.27 -1.19 -50.39
N LEU A 134 -5.64 0.06 -50.63
CA LEU A 134 -7.04 0.48 -50.84
C LEU A 134 -7.25 1.13 -52.21
N TYR A 135 -6.62 0.61 -53.27
CA TYR A 135 -6.97 0.95 -54.66
C TYR A 135 -6.65 -0.21 -55.60
N GLU A 136 -7.43 -1.29 -55.55
CA GLU A 136 -7.65 -2.12 -56.74
C GLU A 136 -8.90 -2.98 -56.53
N ASN A 137 -9.75 -3.03 -57.56
CA ASN A 137 -11.02 -3.77 -57.68
C ASN A 137 -12.31 -3.01 -57.38
N ASN A 138 -12.52 -1.89 -58.08
CA ASN A 138 -13.87 -1.48 -58.45
C ASN A 138 -13.97 -1.22 -59.95
N THR A 139 -13.92 -2.30 -60.73
CA THR A 139 -14.34 -2.29 -62.13
C THR A 139 -15.20 -3.51 -62.45
N LEU A 140 -16.49 -3.22 -62.68
CA LEU A 140 -17.38 -3.80 -63.68
C LEU A 140 -17.72 -5.30 -63.58
N ILE A 141 -18.96 -5.61 -63.17
CA ILE A 141 -19.92 -6.31 -64.05
C ILE A 141 -21.32 -5.70 -63.86
N LYS A 142 -21.75 -4.92 -64.87
CA LYS A 142 -23.16 -4.77 -65.24
C LYS A 142 -23.50 -5.96 -66.13
N HIS A 143 -24.49 -6.77 -65.73
CA HIS A 143 -25.64 -7.20 -66.54
C HIS A 143 -26.49 -8.18 -65.73
#